data_AF-A0A7C3V510-F1
#
_entry.id   AF-A0A7C3V510-F1
#
_cell.length_a   1.000
_cell.length_b   1.000
_cell.length_c   1.000
_cell.angle_alpha   90.00
_cell.angle_beta   90.00
_cell.angle_gamma   90.00
#
_symmetry.space_group_name_H-M   'P 1'
#
loop_
_entity.id
_entity.type
_entity.pdbx_description
1 polymer ?
#
loop_
_entity_poly.entity_id
_entity_poly.type
_entity_poly.pdbx_seq_one_letter_code
_entity_poly.pdbx_strand_id
1 'polypeptide(L)' 'MFGLGMPELLVIMLIVFIIFGAGKLPEIGGAIGKGIKSFKRAIREPDEIDVTPKEEGTSQKDAH' A
#
# COMPACT_ATOMS: atom_id res chain seq x y z
N MET A 1 6.50 8.45 36.77
CA MET A 1 7.54 8.35 35.72
C MET A 1 6.87 8.66 34.39
N PHE A 2 7.27 9.76 33.75
CA PHE A 2 6.75 10.22 32.46
C PHE A 2 7.26 9.26 31.36
N GLY A 3 6.56 8.16 31.15
CA GLY A 3 6.73 7.35 29.95
C GLY A 3 6.12 8.11 28.77
N LEU A 4 6.72 8.01 27.59
CA LEU A 4 6.11 8.48 26.35
C LEU A 4 4.76 7.78 26.18
N GLY A 5 3.71 8.43 26.62
CA GLY A 5 2.36 7.93 26.54
C GLY A 5 1.80 8.16 25.15
N MET A 6 0.64 7.57 24.92
CA MET A 6 -0.14 7.84 23.72
C MET A 6 -0.44 9.35 23.51
N PRO A 7 -0.67 10.17 24.56
CA PRO A 7 -0.87 11.61 24.41
C PRO A 7 0.36 12.34 23.83
N GLU A 8 1.56 12.08 24.36
CA GLU A 8 2.80 12.70 23.87
C GLU A 8 3.09 12.33 22.41
N LEU A 9 2.86 11.07 22.03
CA LEU A 9 3.00 10.62 20.65
C LEU A 9 2.03 11.37 19.70
N LEU A 10 0.79 11.60 20.15
CA LEU A 10 -0.22 12.34 19.40
C LEU A 10 0.17 13.81 19.18
N VAL A 11 0.74 14.46 20.20
CA VAL A 11 1.23 15.84 20.09
C VAL A 11 2.39 15.93 19.10
N ILE A 12 3.35 15.00 19.16
CA ILE A 12 4.45 14.92 18.20
C ILE A 12 3.91 14.68 16.79
N MET A 13 2.97 13.75 16.63
CA MET A 13 2.34 13.46 15.34
C MET A 13 1.64 14.71 14.78
N LEU A 14 0.95 15.48 15.62
CA LEU A 14 0.28 16.72 15.20
C LEU A 14 1.28 17.77 14.72
N ILE A 15 2.42 17.95 15.40
CA ILE A 15 3.47 18.89 14.97
C ILE A 15 4.03 18.46 13.60
N VAL A 16 4.36 17.18 13.45
CA VAL A 16 4.81 16.61 12.17
C VAL A 16 3.75 16.84 11.08
N PHE A 17 2.48 16.63 11.40
CA PHE A 17 1.37 16.83 10.47
C PHE A 17 1.21 18.29 10.03
N ILE A 18 1.49 19.27 10.90
CA ILE A 18 1.48 20.70 10.53
C ILE A 18 2.65 21.02 9.59
N ILE A 19 3.83 20.47 9.84
CA ILE A 19 5.03 20.72 9.01
C ILE A 19 4.88 20.11 7.62
N PHE A 20 4.46 18.84 7.54
CA PHE A 20 4.34 18.12 6.27
C PHE A 20 2.98 18.33 5.58
N GLY A 21 1.96 18.71 6.33
CA GLY A 21 0.59 18.86 5.85
C GLY A 21 -0.17 17.54 5.73
N ALA A 22 -1.51 17.64 5.72
CA ALA A 22 -2.43 16.50 5.68
C ALA A 22 -2.33 15.65 4.41
N GLY A 23 -1.87 16.22 3.30
CA GLY A 23 -1.75 15.52 2.01
C GLY A 23 -0.51 14.65 1.89
N LYS A 24 0.58 14.95 2.62
CA LYS A 24 1.85 14.24 2.48
C LYS A 24 1.86 12.87 3.15
N LEU A 25 1.16 12.71 4.28
CA LEU A 25 1.08 11.41 4.95
C LEU A 25 0.39 10.33 4.10
N PRO A 26 -0.78 10.57 3.46
CA PRO A 26 -1.42 9.61 2.56
C PRO A 26 -0.58 9.29 1.32
N GLU A 27 0.11 10.29 0.76
CA GLU A 27 0.98 10.13 -0.41
C GLU A 27 2.13 9.14 -0.10
N ILE A 28 2.82 9.37 1.02
CA ILE A 28 3.92 8.51 1.50
C ILE A 28 3.38 7.14 1.93
N GLY A 29 2.28 7.09 2.67
CA GLY A 29 1.64 5.85 3.10
C GLY A 29 1.16 4.99 1.93
N GLY A 30 0.68 5.61 0.84
CA GLY A 30 0.32 4.92 -0.39
C GLY A 30 1.54 4.29 -1.09
N ALA A 31 2.66 5.00 -1.15
CA ALA A 31 3.91 4.48 -1.72
C ALA A 31 4.46 3.31 -0.89
N ILE A 32 4.54 3.47 0.44
CA ILE A 32 4.99 2.44 1.37
C ILE A 32 4.03 1.24 1.32
N GLY A 33 2.72 1.46 1.33
CA GLY A 33 1.70 0.41 1.28
C GLY A 33 1.78 -0.45 0.02
N LYS A 34 2.05 0.17 -1.14
CA LYS A 34 2.32 -0.56 -2.39
C LYS A 34 3.60 -1.41 -2.27
N GLY A 35 4.68 -0.85 -1.72
CA GLY A 35 5.93 -1.57 -1.49
C GLY A 35 5.75 -2.78 -0.56
N ILE A 36 5.08 -2.59 0.59
CA ILE A 36 4.76 -3.66 1.54
C ILE A 36 3.87 -4.71 0.89
N LYS A 37 2.88 -4.31 0.07
CA LYS A 37 2.00 -5.25 -0.64
C LYS A 37 2.79 -6.12 -1.62
N SER A 38 3.69 -5.53 -2.41
CA SER A 38 4.56 -6.26 -3.34
C SER A 38 5.54 -7.18 -2.61
N PHE A 39 6.15 -6.69 -1.52
CA PHE A 39 7.04 -7.49 -0.67
C PHE A 39 6.30 -8.67 -0.04
N LYS A 40 5.09 -8.45 0.45
CA LYS A 40 4.24 -9.51 1.02
C LYS A 40 3.83 -10.55 -0.01
N ARG A 41 3.60 -10.16 -1.26
CA ARG A 41 3.33 -11.08 -2.38
C ARG A 41 4.55 -11.94 -2.68
N ALA A 42 5.70 -11.31 -2.88
CA ALA A 42 6.96 -12.00 -3.15
C ALA A 42 7.36 -13.01 -2.05
N ILE A 43 7.00 -12.76 -0.79
CA ILE A 43 7.26 -13.71 0.30
C ILE A 43 6.23 -14.84 0.38
N ARG A 44 4.98 -14.59 -0.06
CA ARG A 44 3.88 -15.57 0.05
C ARG A 44 3.74 -16.45 -1.19
N GLU A 45 4.16 -15.98 -2.35
CA GLU A 45 4.17 -16.72 -3.60
C GLU A 45 5.59 -17.29 -3.79
N PRO A 46 5.84 -18.58 -3.49
CA PRO A 46 7.09 -19.22 -3.88
C PRO A 46 7.16 -19.22 -5.41
N ASP A 47 8.25 -18.71 -5.98
CA ASP A 47 8.55 -18.54 -7.42
C ASP A 47 7.64 -19.32 -8.39
N GLU A 48 6.42 -18.84 -8.63
CA GLU A 48 5.68 -19.21 -9.82
C GLU A 48 6.13 -18.24 -10.91
N ILE A 49 7.07 -18.70 -11.73
CA ILE A 49 7.28 -18.10 -13.05
C ILE A 49 5.95 -18.26 -13.78
N ASP A 50 5.12 -17.22 -13.73
CA ASP A 50 3.86 -17.16 -14.45
C ASP A 50 4.16 -17.03 -15.96
N VAL A 51 4.37 -18.17 -16.60
CA VAL A 51 4.44 -18.33 -18.06
C VAL A 51 3.05 -18.39 -18.71
N THR A 52 1.98 -18.04 -18.01
CA THR A 52 0.64 -18.02 -18.61
C THR A 52 0.54 -16.84 -19.57
N PRO A 53 0.44 -17.06 -20.90
CA PRO A 53 0.11 -15.97 -21.81
C PRO A 53 -1.27 -15.47 -21.42
N LYS A 54 -1.42 -14.15 -21.20
CA LYS A 54 -2.75 -13.54 -21.14
C LYS A 54 -3.47 -13.90 -22.43
N GLU A 55 -4.40 -14.84 -22.37
CA GLU A 55 -5.37 -15.05 -23.44
C GLU A 55 -6.23 -13.78 -23.52
N GLU A 56 -5.96 -12.98 -24.55
CA GLU A 56 -6.90 -12.02 -25.10
C GLU A 56 -8.04 -12.79 -25.75
N GLY A 57 -8.97 -13.30 -24.94
CA GLY A 57 -10.25 -13.83 -25.38
C GLY A 57 -11.27 -12.71 -25.50
N THR A 58 -11.23 -11.94 -26.59
CA THR A 58 -12.31 -11.02 -26.97
C THR A 58 -13.60 -11.80 -27.20
N SER A 59 -14.58 -11.55 -26.32
CA SER A 59 -16.00 -11.42 -26.61
C SER A 59 -16.62 -12.47 -27.53
N GLN A 60 -17.07 -13.57 -26.92
CA GLN A 60 -18.22 -14.34 -27.41
C GLN A 60 -19.50 -13.54 -27.12
N LYS A 61 -20.27 -13.18 -28.16
CA LYS A 61 -21.75 -13.19 -28.26
C LYS A 61 -22.28 -12.08 -29.17
N ASP A 62 -22.63 -12.47 -30.39
CA ASP A 62 -23.76 -11.97 -31.19
C ASP A 62 -24.16 -13.21 -32.04
N ALA A 63 -25.04 -14.10 -31.58
CA ALA A 63 -26.50 -14.00 -31.59
C ALA A 63 -27.08 -13.65 -32.98
N HIS A 64 -27.56 -14.72 -33.62
CA HIS A 64 -28.59 -14.80 -34.67
C HIS A 64 -28.17 -15.08 -36.11
#